data_AF-A0A285VVB4-F1
#
_entry.id   AF-A0A285VVB4-F1
#
_cell.length_a   1.000
_cell.length_b   1.000
_cell.length_c   1.000
_cell.angle_alpha   90.00
_cell.angle_beta   90.00
_cell.angle_gamma   90.00
#
_symmetry.space_group_name_H-M   'P 1'
#
loop_
_entity.id
_entity.type
_entity.pdbx_description
1 polymer ?
#
loop_
_entity_poly.entity_id
_entity_poly.type
_entity_poly.pdbx_seq_one_letter_code
_entity_poly.pdbx_strand_id
1 'polypeptide(L)'
;MPFGPGLEDLLARTLAPLVARQVPVRSLTPGPLEGVARVQWADGTVLLARSLQPGALVGLSRALLRGGRVLATQVDRVDDAADAHAPGSLQTPGVVVVLQPQSRRAGPVRLLVLGLDQPD
;
A
#
# COMPACT_ATOMS: atom_id res chain seq x y z
N MET A 1 12.54 6.73 12.63
CA MET A 1 11.74 7.95 12.86
C MET A 1 10.28 7.51 12.88
N PRO A 2 9.63 7.36 14.04
CA PRO A 2 8.19 7.17 14.08
C PRO A 2 7.52 8.44 13.52
N PHE A 3 6.52 8.26 12.66
CA PHE A 3 5.72 9.37 12.17
C PHE A 3 4.91 9.95 13.34
N GLY A 4 4.70 11.26 13.39
CA GLY A 4 3.95 11.89 14.48
C GLY A 4 2.53 11.31 14.60
N PRO A 5 1.90 11.34 15.79
CA PRO A 5 0.65 10.64 16.11
C PRO A 5 -0.58 11.06 15.26
N GLY A 6 -0.44 12.01 14.34
CA GLY A 6 -1.49 12.42 13.40
C GLY A 6 -1.36 11.84 11.99
N LEU A 7 -0.19 11.35 11.56
CA LEU A 7 0.00 10.92 10.17
C LEU A 7 -0.74 9.62 9.88
N GLU A 8 -0.59 8.61 10.73
CA GLU A 8 -1.26 7.32 10.57
C GLU A 8 -2.77 7.48 10.52
N ASP A 9 -3.25 8.40 11.34
CA ASP A 9 -4.64 8.73 11.49
C ASP A 9 -5.18 9.43 10.23
N LEU A 10 -4.39 10.33 9.63
CA LEU A 10 -4.63 10.94 8.33
C LEU A 10 -4.63 9.89 7.21
N LEU A 11 -3.61 9.03 7.16
CA LEU A 11 -3.48 7.99 6.14
C LEU A 11 -4.65 7.00 6.18
N ALA A 12 -5.04 6.56 7.38
CA ALA A 12 -6.20 5.68 7.57
C ALA A 12 -7.50 6.37 7.11
N ARG A 13 -7.68 7.66 7.43
CA ARG A 13 -8.83 8.45 6.96
C ARG A 13 -8.86 8.62 5.44
N THR A 14 -7.70 8.77 4.79
CA THR A 14 -7.58 8.85 3.34
C THR A 14 -7.82 7.49 2.66
N LEU A 15 -7.35 6.39 3.24
CA LEU A 15 -7.46 5.05 2.68
C LEU A 15 -8.84 4.42 2.87
N ALA A 16 -9.54 4.72 3.98
CA ALA A 16 -10.87 4.19 4.26
C ALA A 16 -11.87 4.37 3.10
N PRO A 17 -12.05 5.57 2.50
CA PRO A 17 -12.95 5.74 1.36
C PRO A 17 -12.46 5.01 0.10
N LEU A 18 -11.15 4.87 -0.10
CA LEU A 18 -10.57 4.14 -1.24
C LEU A 18 -10.93 2.65 -1.17
N VAL A 19 -10.82 2.06 0.03
CA VAL A 19 -11.20 0.66 0.29
C VAL A 19 -12.70 0.48 0.17
N ALA A 20 -13.49 1.33 0.84
CA ALA A 20 -14.95 1.22 0.85
C ALA A 20 -15.57 1.33 -0.55
N ARG A 21 -15.01 2.19 -1.41
CA ARG A 21 -15.46 2.38 -2.79
C ARG A 21 -14.78 1.44 -3.78
N GLN A 22 -13.88 0.57 -3.32
CA GLN A 22 -13.07 -0.30 -4.15
C GLN A 22 -12.39 0.46 -5.30
N VAL A 23 -11.81 1.61 -4.99
CA VAL A 23 -11.12 2.43 -5.99
C VAL A 23 -9.93 1.65 -6.52
N PRO A 24 -9.86 1.37 -7.83
CA PRO A 24 -8.76 0.59 -8.38
C PRO A 24 -7.46 1.37 -8.37
N VAL A 25 -6.36 0.67 -8.14
CA VAL A 25 -5.02 1.16 -8.41
C VAL A 25 -4.88 1.30 -9.93
N ARG A 26 -4.49 2.49 -10.37
CA ARG A 26 -4.32 2.86 -11.77
C ARG A 26 -2.89 2.64 -12.24
N SER A 27 -1.93 3.04 -11.41
CA SER A 27 -0.51 2.90 -11.75
C SER A 27 0.33 2.66 -10.50
N LEU A 28 1.50 2.07 -10.72
CA LEU A 28 2.51 1.85 -9.69
C LEU A 28 3.87 2.18 -10.31
N THR A 29 4.55 3.18 -9.77
CA THR A 29 5.84 3.67 -10.27
C THR A 29 6.88 3.67 -9.15
N PRO A 30 8.19 3.63 -9.46
CA PRO A 30 9.22 3.79 -8.44
C PRO A 30 9.10 5.11 -7.68
N GLY A 31 9.26 5.05 -6.36
CA GLY A 31 9.29 6.22 -5.49
C GLY A 31 10.69 6.82 -5.34
N PRO A 32 10.84 7.84 -4.48
CA PRO A 32 12.10 8.55 -4.28
C PRO A 32 13.18 7.74 -3.54
N LEU A 33 12.79 6.65 -2.88
CA LEU A 33 13.67 5.79 -2.10
C LEU A 33 13.62 4.36 -2.64
N GLU A 34 14.73 3.63 -2.47
CA GLU A 34 14.80 2.22 -2.84
C GLU A 34 13.74 1.40 -2.09
N GLY A 35 13.06 0.50 -2.80
CA GLY A 35 11.99 -0.33 -2.22
C GLY A 35 10.67 0.41 -1.95
N VAL A 36 10.59 1.71 -2.24
CA VAL A 36 9.36 2.50 -2.17
C VAL A 36 8.75 2.66 -3.56
N ALA A 37 7.43 2.54 -3.65
CA ALA A 37 6.65 2.81 -4.84
C ALA A 37 5.65 3.93 -4.60
N ARG A 38 5.40 4.70 -5.64
CA ARG A 38 4.23 5.56 -5.78
C ARG A 38 3.07 4.70 -6.27
N VAL A 39 2.02 4.65 -5.49
CA VAL A 39 0.77 3.96 -5.83
C VAL A 39 -0.25 5.03 -6.17
N GLN A 40 -0.79 5.00 -7.39
CA GLN A 40 -1.80 5.95 -7.82
C GLN A 40 -3.13 5.23 -7.96
N TRP A 41 -4.17 5.78 -7.34
CA TRP A 41 -5.55 5.33 -7.45
C TRP A 41 -6.28 6.02 -8.60
N ALA A 42 -7.37 5.41 -9.06
CA ALA A 42 -8.18 5.94 -10.16
C ALA A 42 -8.90 7.25 -9.81
N ASP A 43 -9.04 7.60 -8.54
CA ASP A 43 -9.59 8.88 -8.09
C ASP A 43 -8.55 10.01 -8.04
N GLY A 44 -7.30 9.72 -8.41
CA GLY A 44 -6.19 10.67 -8.42
C GLY A 44 -5.35 10.67 -7.14
N THR A 45 -5.74 9.94 -6.09
CA THR A 45 -4.93 9.83 -4.87
C THR A 45 -3.60 9.18 -5.19
N VAL A 46 -2.49 9.71 -4.66
CA VAL A 46 -1.14 9.13 -4.78
C VAL A 46 -0.54 8.94 -3.40
N LEU A 47 -0.07 7.72 -3.10
CA LEU A 47 0.58 7.38 -1.85
C LEU A 47 1.97 6.80 -2.10
N LEU A 48 2.89 7.08 -1.19
CA LEU A 48 4.16 6.38 -1.09
C LEU A 48 3.96 5.13 -0.24
N ALA A 49 4.34 3.97 -0.76
CA ALA A 49 4.22 2.72 -0.03
C ALA A 49 5.39 1.78 -0.32
N ARG A 50 5.78 0.99 0.68
CA ARG A 50 6.73 -0.12 0.51
C ARG A 50 6.00 -1.45 0.65
N SER A 51 6.47 -2.48 -0.04
CA SER A 51 5.96 -3.83 0.21
C SER A 51 6.58 -4.43 1.45
N LEU A 52 5.76 -5.11 2.25
CA LEU A 52 6.24 -5.94 3.36
C LEU A 52 6.82 -7.29 2.88
N GLN A 53 6.56 -7.65 1.62
CA GLN A 53 7.00 -8.89 1.00
C GLN A 53 7.96 -8.59 -0.17
N PRO A 54 9.16 -9.21 -0.19
CA PRO A 54 10.08 -9.07 -1.32
C PRO A 54 9.41 -9.43 -2.65
N GLY A 55 9.63 -8.62 -3.69
CA GLY A 55 9.11 -8.86 -5.03
C GLY A 55 7.61 -8.62 -5.24
N ALA A 56 6.83 -8.33 -4.19
CA ALA A 56 5.38 -8.17 -4.35
C ALA A 56 4.99 -6.91 -5.15
N LEU A 57 5.78 -5.82 -5.07
CA LEU A 57 5.61 -4.65 -5.93
C LEU A 57 5.77 -4.98 -7.42
N VAL A 58 6.70 -5.89 -7.75
CA VAL A 58 6.90 -6.37 -9.14
C VAL A 58 5.71 -7.23 -9.58
N GLY A 59 5.14 -8.02 -8.67
CA GLY A 59 3.91 -8.77 -8.93
C GLY A 59 2.73 -7.85 -9.24
N LEU A 60 2.55 -6.80 -8.45
CA LEU A 60 1.51 -5.79 -8.65
C LEU A 60 1.69 -5.01 -9.95
N SER A 61 2.90 -4.52 -10.23
CA SER A 61 3.18 -3.78 -11.46
C SER A 61 2.91 -4.64 -12.71
N ARG A 62 3.31 -5.92 -12.69
CA ARG A 62 2.99 -6.87 -13.77
C ARG A 62 1.49 -7.11 -13.91
N ALA A 63 0.74 -7.17 -12.82
CA ALA A 63 -0.72 -7.33 -12.88
C ALA A 63 -1.37 -6.12 -13.55
N LEU A 64 -0.95 -4.90 -13.20
CA LEU A 64 -1.42 -3.66 -13.80
C LEU A 64 -1.04 -3.55 -15.29
N LEU A 65 0.21 -3.85 -15.65
CA LEU A 65 0.69 -3.80 -17.04
C LEU A 65 -0.07 -4.76 -17.97
N ARG A 66 -0.61 -5.86 -17.44
CA ARG A 66 -1.45 -6.81 -18.18
C ARG A 66 -2.93 -6.42 -18.26
N GLY A 67 -3.27 -5.20 -17.82
CA GLY A 67 -4.66 -4.71 -17.77
C GLY A 67 -5.48 -5.30 -16.63
N GLY A 68 -4.85 -5.95 -15.65
CA GLY A 68 -5.52 -6.48 -14.48
C GLY A 68 -5.98 -5.37 -13.52
N ARG A 69 -7.13 -5.58 -12.87
CA ARG A 69 -7.60 -4.67 -11.81
C ARG A 69 -6.96 -5.06 -10.48
N VAL A 70 -6.43 -4.07 -9.78
CA VAL A 70 -5.89 -4.21 -8.42
C VAL A 70 -6.72 -3.30 -7.51
N LEU A 71 -7.35 -3.87 -6.49
CA LEU A 71 -8.23 -3.16 -5.57
C LEU A 71 -7.65 -3.16 -4.17
N ALA A 72 -7.83 -2.07 -3.44
CA ALA A 72 -7.61 -2.08 -2.00
C ALA A 72 -8.80 -2.78 -1.32
N THR A 73 -8.53 -3.83 -0.54
CA THR A 73 -9.56 -4.64 0.12
C THR A 73 -9.62 -4.43 1.62
N GLN A 74 -8.52 -4.00 2.21
CA GLN A 74 -8.40 -3.82 3.66
C GLN A 74 -7.38 -2.73 3.97
N VAL A 75 -7.61 -2.02 5.07
CA VAL A 75 -6.67 -1.07 5.67
C VAL A 75 -6.53 -1.44 7.14
N ASP A 76 -5.30 -1.67 7.58
CA ASP A 76 -4.96 -2.04 8.94
C ASP A 76 -4.06 -0.98 9.55
N ARG A 77 -4.27 -0.70 10.83
CA ARG A 77 -3.29 0.01 11.64
C ARG A 77 -2.43 -1.05 12.32
N VAL A 78 -1.14 -1.00 12.07
CA VAL A 78 -0.17 -1.87 12.73
C VAL A 78 0.41 -1.06 13.87
N ASP A 79 -0.07 -1.34 15.08
CA ASP A 79 0.62 -0.94 16.30
C ASP A 79 1.75 -1.94 16.60
N ASP A 80 2.83 -1.46 17.21
CA ASP A 80 4.14 -2.12 17.45
C ASP A 80 4.10 -3.51 18.14
N ALA A 81 2.93 -4.09 18.41
CA ALA A 81 2.77 -5.29 19.24
C ALA A 81 2.13 -6.52 18.56
N ALA A 82 1.43 -6.40 17.42
CA ALA A 82 0.51 -7.47 16.99
C ALA A 82 1.03 -8.45 15.91
N ASP A 83 2.04 -8.09 15.12
CA ASP A 83 2.49 -8.89 13.95
C ASP A 83 3.85 -9.60 14.19
N ALA A 84 4.05 -10.15 15.39
CA ALA A 84 5.31 -10.71 15.88
C ALA A 84 5.78 -12.04 15.24
N HIS A 85 5.19 -12.54 14.14
CA HIS A 85 5.47 -13.90 13.63
C HIS A 85 5.88 -14.03 12.16
N ALA A 86 6.18 -12.94 11.45
CA ALA A 86 6.77 -13.03 10.11
C ALA A 86 8.27 -12.67 10.13
N PRO A 87 9.19 -13.59 9.76
CA PRO A 87 10.60 -13.24 9.60
C PRO A 87 10.75 -12.19 8.49
N GLY A 88 11.32 -11.03 8.83
CA GLY A 88 11.45 -9.86 7.96
C GLY A 88 10.40 -8.76 8.17
N SER A 89 9.50 -8.91 9.17
CA SER A 89 8.56 -7.86 9.54
C SER A 89 9.32 -6.64 10.06
N LEU A 90 9.31 -5.55 9.28
CA LEU A 90 9.77 -4.26 9.75
C LEU A 90 8.81 -3.80 10.87
N GLN A 91 9.33 -3.78 12.10
CA GLN A 91 8.74 -3.19 13.30
C GLN A 91 8.59 -1.68 13.10
N THR A 92 7.67 -1.28 12.24
CA THR A 92 7.39 0.12 11.97
C THR A 92 5.90 0.30 12.17
N PRO A 93 5.48 0.99 13.25
CA PRO A 93 4.09 1.36 13.40
C PRO A 93 3.66 2.18 12.19
N GLY A 94 2.44 1.94 11.73
CA GLY A 94 1.94 2.61 10.55
C GLY A 94 0.69 1.99 9.95
N VAL A 95 0.31 2.49 8.78
CA VAL A 95 -0.89 2.06 8.08
C VAL A 95 -0.54 1.10 6.96
N VAL A 96 -1.11 -0.09 7.00
CA VAL A 96 -0.97 -1.11 5.97
C VAL A 96 -2.22 -1.13 5.11
N VAL A 97 -2.05 -1.13 3.80
CA VAL A 97 -3.13 -1.39 2.84
C VAL A 97 -2.91 -2.76 2.21
N VAL A 98 -3.98 -3.56 2.15
CA VAL A 98 -3.98 -4.84 1.45
C VAL A 98 -4.55 -4.62 0.07
N LEU A 99 -3.73 -4.91 -0.94
CA LEU A 99 -4.10 -4.87 -2.34
C LEU A 99 -4.36 -6.28 -2.85
N GLN A 100 -5.51 -6.48 -3.47
CA GLN A 100 -5.88 -7.73 -4.11
C GLN A 100 -5.88 -7.53 -5.63
N PRO A 101 -4.95 -8.16 -6.35
CA PRO A 101 -5.08 -8.32 -7.79
C PRO A 101 -6.26 -9.25 -8.07
N GLN A 102 -7.12 -8.90 -9.03
CA GLN A 102 -8.20 -9.77 -9.48
C GLN A 102 -7.72 -10.96 -10.35
N SER A 103 -6.41 -11.09 -10.56
CA SER A 103 -5.83 -12.25 -11.21
C SER A 103 -5.91 -13.48 -10.31
N ARG A 104 -6.48 -14.59 -10.82
CA ARG A 104 -6.60 -15.88 -10.09
C ARG A 104 -5.27 -16.45 -9.58
N ARG A 105 -4.13 -15.97 -10.08
CA ARG A 105 -2.79 -16.48 -9.71
C ARG A 105 -2.05 -15.60 -8.69
N ALA A 106 -2.55 -14.42 -8.37
CA ALA A 106 -1.85 -13.48 -7.50
C ALA A 106 -2.57 -13.37 -6.15
N GLY A 107 -1.84 -13.63 -5.08
CA GLY A 107 -2.33 -13.45 -3.71
C GLY A 107 -2.44 -11.98 -3.31
N PRO A 108 -3.05 -11.70 -2.14
CA PRO A 108 -3.08 -10.37 -1.56
C PRO A 108 -1.66 -9.87 -1.28
N VAL A 109 -1.44 -8.58 -1.50
CA VAL A 109 -0.16 -7.91 -1.27
C VAL A 109 -0.34 -6.85 -0.19
N ARG A 110 0.47 -6.93 0.87
CA ARG A 110 0.45 -5.96 1.98
C ARG A 110 1.48 -4.87 1.72
N LEU A 111 1.02 -3.63 1.67
CA LEU A 111 1.89 -2.46 1.50
C LEU A 111 1.82 -1.59 2.76
N LEU A 112 2.99 -1.24 3.31
CA LEU A 112 3.08 -0.22 4.36
C LEU A 112 3.08 1.15 3.69
N VAL A 113 2.11 1.97 4.04
CA VAL A 113 1.96 3.33 3.54
C VAL A 113 2.85 4.27 4.35
N LEU A 114 3.71 4.97 3.64
CA LEU A 114 4.73 5.87 4.20
C LEU A 114 4.28 7.32 4.20
N GLY A 115 3.34 7.69 3.34
CA GLY A 115 2.86 9.07 3.23
C GLY A 115 2.01 9.33 1.98
N LEU A 116 1.46 10.54 1.92
CA LEU A 116 0.90 11.11 0.68
C LEU A 116 2.04 11.60 -0.21
N ASP A 117 1.94 11.29 -1.51
CA ASP A 117 2.79 11.90 -2.53
C ASP A 117 2.00 13.11 -3.06
N GLN A 118 2.39 14.32 -2.64
CA GLN A 118 1.80 15.52 -3.20
C GLN A 118 2.38 15.74 -4.61
N PRO A 119 1.56 15.99 -5.63
CA PRO A 119 2.09 16.41 -6.92
C PRO A 119 2.78 17.77 -6.75
N ASP A 120 4.00 17.90 -7.30
CA ASP A 120 4.74 19.17 -7.43
C ASP A 120 3.92 20.25 -8.15
#